data_AF-A0A7K4H4H0-F1
#
_entry.id   AF-A0A7K4H4H0-F1
#
_cell.length_a   1.000
_cell.length_b   1.000
_cell.length_c   1.000
_cell.angle_alpha   90.00
_cell.angle_beta   90.00
_cell.angle_gamma   90.00
#
_symmetry.space_group_name_H-M   'P 1'
#
loop_
_entity.id
_entity.type
_entity.pdbx_description
1 polymer ?
#
loop_
_entity_poly.entity_id
_entity_poly.type
_entity_poly.pdbx_seq_one_letter_code
_entity_poly.pdbx_strand_id
1 'polypeptide(L)' 'MTLQKMFRTYEQMCLDKLKEIGRSSVAEWSMAMGYRSSNGLIKVIKRIQKTMPEKLIIYYDRKPRLYEVL' A
#
# COMPACT_ATOMS: atom_id res chain seq x y z
N MET A 1 1.11 31.60 3.90
CA MET A 1 1.58 30.23 3.60
C MET A 1 0.36 29.39 3.25
N THR A 2 0.18 29.08 1.97
CA THR A 2 -0.99 28.36 1.46
C THR A 2 -0.95 26.90 1.91
N LEU A 3 -1.86 26.52 2.81
CA LEU A 3 -2.17 25.13 3.11
C LEU A 3 -2.73 24.48 1.83
N GLN A 4 -1.85 23.99 0.97
CA GLN A 4 -2.24 22.92 0.05
C GLN A 4 -2.49 21.68 0.91
N LYS A 5 -3.71 21.57 1.45
CA LYS A 5 -4.29 20.29 1.85
C LYS A 5 -4.40 19.47 0.55
N MET A 6 -3.27 18.90 0.11
CA MET A 6 -3.29 17.84 -0.90
C MET A 6 -4.23 16.79 -0.34
N PHE A 7 -5.39 16.62 -0.96
CA PHE A 7 -6.31 15.55 -0.65
C PHE A 7 -5.51 14.25 -0.79
N ARG A 8 -5.04 13.68 0.32
CA ARG A 8 -4.34 12.41 0.29
C ARG A 8 -5.33 11.39 -0.20
N THR A 9 -5.07 10.82 -1.36
CA THR A 9 -5.88 9.73 -1.86
C THR A 9 -5.70 8.54 -0.92
N TYR A 10 -6.72 7.68 -0.87
CA TYR A 10 -6.69 6.51 -0.01
C TYR A 10 -5.49 5.59 -0.33
N GLU A 11 -5.11 5.54 -1.61
CA GLU A 11 -3.91 4.86 -2.11
C GLU A 11 -2.63 5.41 -1.46
N GLN A 12 -2.51 6.73 -1.32
CA GLN A 12 -1.35 7.36 -0.71
C GLN A 12 -1.29 7.06 0.79
N MET A 13 -2.43 7.02 1.49
CA MET A 13 -2.47 6.61 2.90
C MET A 13 -2.01 5.15 3.07
N CYS A 14 -2.42 4.25 2.17
CA CYS A 14 -1.95 2.87 2.17
C CYS A 14 -0.44 2.79 1.96
N LEU A 15 0.11 3.54 0.99
CA LEU A 15 1.56 3.58 0.75
C LEU A 15 2.30 4.15 1.95
N ASP A 16 1.84 5.26 2.53
CA ASP A 16 2.45 5.85 3.73
C ASP A 16 2.51 4.83 4.88
N LYS A 17 1.44 4.04 5.07
CA LYS A 17 1.44 2.98 6.09
C LYS A 17 2.38 1.82 5.75
N LEU A 18 2.46 1.43 4.47
CA LEU A 18 3.41 0.40 4.03
C LEU A 18 4.86 0.85 4.26
N LYS A 19 5.14 2.13 4.03
CA LYS A 19 6.45 2.74 4.32
C LYS A 19 6.77 2.73 5.81
N GLU A 20 5.78 2.94 6.67
CA GLU A 20 5.92 2.89 8.13
C GLU A 20 6.24 1.47 8.64
N ILE A 21 5.55 0.44 8.12
CA ILE A 21 5.74 -0.96 8.55
C ILE A 21 6.89 -1.68 7.82
N GLY A 22 7.37 -1.12 6.71
CA GLY A 22 8.38 -1.73 5.85
C GLY A 22 7.85 -2.90 5.02
N ARG A 23 8.77 -3.67 4.43
CA ARG A 23 8.46 -4.82 3.56
C ARG A 23 7.51 -5.80 4.24
N SER A 24 6.28 -5.91 3.72
CA SER A 24 5.19 -6.65 4.36
C SER A 24 4.33 -7.41 3.36
N SER A 25 3.68 -8.48 3.82
CA SER A 25 2.65 -9.18 3.04
C SER A 25 1.35 -8.38 2.97
N VAL A 26 0.44 -8.72 2.04
CA VAL A 26 -0.90 -8.09 1.99
C VAL A 26 -1.66 -8.27 3.30
N ALA A 27 -1.50 -9.41 3.97
CA ALA A 27 -2.17 -9.68 5.23
C ALA A 27 -1.68 -8.73 6.33
N GLU A 28 -0.36 -8.62 6.50
CA GLU A 28 0.25 -7.70 7.48
C GLU A 28 -0.10 -6.25 7.17
N TRP A 29 0.00 -5.84 5.91
CA TRP A 29 -0.36 -4.49 5.50
C TRP A 29 -1.85 -4.20 5.73
N SER A 30 -2.74 -5.17 5.49
CA SER A 30 -4.17 -5.03 5.76
C SER A 30 -4.45 -4.88 7.25
N MET A 31 -3.81 -5.69 8.08
CA MET A 31 -3.93 -5.62 9.54
C MET A 31 -3.40 -4.28 10.07
N ALA A 32 -2.27 -3.79 9.55
CA ALA A 32 -1.72 -2.48 9.91
C ALA A 32 -2.63 -1.30 9.53
N MET A 33 -3.45 -1.47 8.49
CA MET A 33 -4.49 -0.51 8.08
C MET A 33 -5.81 -0.67 8.88
N GLY A 34 -5.90 -1.62 9.80
CA GLY A 34 -7.11 -1.90 10.59
C GLY A 34 -8.16 -2.76 9.89
N TYR A 35 -7.83 -3.37 8.74
CA TYR A 35 -8.74 -4.27 8.05
C TYR A 35 -8.73 -5.67 8.65
N ARG A 36 -9.93 -6.27 8.75
CA ARG A 36 -10.10 -7.68 9.12
C ARG A 36 -9.79 -8.66 8.00
N SER A 37 -9.73 -8.19 6.74
CA SER A 37 -9.45 -9.03 5.58
C SER A 37 -8.62 -8.31 4.53
N SER A 38 -7.87 -9.08 3.75
CA SER A 38 -7.03 -8.57 2.66
C SER A 38 -7.80 -8.12 1.41
N ASN A 39 -9.08 -8.47 1.29
CA ASN A 39 -9.86 -8.22 0.07
C ASN A 39 -9.99 -6.73 -0.27
N GLY A 40 -10.13 -5.88 0.75
CA GLY A 40 -10.17 -4.42 0.57
C GLY A 40 -8.85 -3.90 0.01
N LEU A 41 -7.74 -4.31 0.64
CA LEU A 41 -6.41 -3.86 0.26
C LEU A 41 -5.99 -4.38 -1.12
N ILE A 42 -6.38 -5.59 -1.52
CA ILE A 42 -6.07 -6.14 -2.85
C ILE A 42 -6.60 -5.23 -3.98
N LYS A 43 -7.80 -4.66 -3.82
CA LYS A 43 -8.36 -3.73 -4.81
C LYS A 43 -7.53 -2.45 -4.91
N VAL A 44 -7.05 -1.96 -3.77
CA VAL A 44 -6.22 -0.76 -3.67
C VAL A 44 -4.85 -1.02 -4.29
N ILE A 45 -4.23 -2.17 -4.00
CA ILE A 45 -2.96 -2.60 -4.62
C ILE A 45 -3.07 -2.63 -6.15
N LYS A 46 -4.13 -3.23 -6.70
CA LYS A 46 -4.36 -3.25 -8.16
C LYS A 46 -4.49 -1.84 -8.73
N ARG A 47 -5.11 -0.93 -8.00
CA ARG A 47 -5.25 0.47 -8.42
C ARG A 47 -3.92 1.20 -8.36
N ILE A 48 -3.14 1.04 -7.29
CA ILE A 48 -1.79 1.61 -7.14
C ILE A 48 -0.90 1.13 -8.29
N GLN A 49 -0.91 -0.18 -8.60
CA GLN A 49 -0.16 -0.73 -9.74
C GLN A 49 -0.55 -0.08 -11.08
N LYS A 50 -1.81 0.34 -11.23
CA LYS A 50 -2.30 0.99 -12.45
C LYS A 50 -1.98 2.49 -12.51
N THR A 51 -2.05 3.19 -11.38
CA THR A 51 -1.96 4.67 -11.35
C THR A 51 -0.59 5.18 -10.95
N MET A 52 0.15 4.42 -10.13
CA MET A 52 1.44 4.78 -9.54
C MET A 52 2.34 3.52 -9.41
N PRO A 53 2.59 2.78 -10.51
CA PRO A 53 3.41 1.57 -10.48
C PRO A 53 4.82 1.80 -9.91
N GLU A 54 5.38 3.00 -10.10
CA GLU A 54 6.71 3.39 -9.66
C GLU A 54 6.87 3.48 -8.14
N LYS A 55 5.76 3.56 -7.39
CA LYS A 55 5.77 3.69 -5.91
C LYS A 55 5.69 2.37 -5.16
N LEU A 56 5.50 1.25 -5.86
CA LEU A 56 5.24 -0.05 -5.23
C LEU A 56 6.13 -1.15 -5.82
N ILE A 57 7.03 -1.67 -5.01
CA ILE A 57 7.82 -2.86 -5.31
C ILE A 57 7.03 -4.09 -4.89
N ILE A 58 7.01 -5.10 -5.76
CA ILE A 58 6.35 -6.39 -5.51
C ILE A 58 7.37 -7.49 -5.67
N TYR A 59 7.58 -8.23 -4.59
CA TYR A 59 8.49 -9.36 -4.54
C TYR A 59 7.73 -10.64 -4.88
N TYR A 60 8.05 -11.21 -6.05
CA TYR A 60 7.44 -12.43 -6.59
C TYR A 60 8.21 -13.71 -6.25
N ASP A 61 9.35 -13.58 -5.59
CA ASP A 61 10.27 -14.64 -5.20
C ASP A 61 9.67 -15.64 -4.20
N ARG A 62 8.73 -15.21 -3.36
CA ARG A 62 8.13 -16.04 -2.30
C ARG A 62 6.62 -15.84 -2.16
N LYS A 63 5.94 -16.86 -1.64
CA LYS A 63 4.54 -16.77 -1.16
C LYS A 63 4.52 -16.72 0.39
N PRO A 64 3.72 -15.84 1.01
CA PRO A 64 2.91 -14.79 0.38
C PRO A 64 3.77 -13.71 -0.28
N ARG A 65 3.24 -13.06 -1.32
CA ARG A 65 3.93 -11.94 -1.99
C ARG A 65 4.18 -10.83 -0.98
N LEU A 66 5.37 -10.22 -1.06
CA LEU A 66 5.74 -9.09 -0.22
C LEU A 66 5.73 -7.81 -1.03
N TYR A 67 5.43 -6.72 -0.33
CA TYR A 67 5.25 -5.39 -0.90
C TYR A 67 6.10 -4.40 -0.12
N GLU A 68 6.70 -3.46 -0.82
CA GLU A 68 7.50 -2.40 -0.24
C GLU A 68 7.31 -1.11 -1.04
N VAL A 69 7.43 0.04 -0.37
CA VAL A 69 7.38 1.34 -1.03
C VAL A 69 8.77 1.71 -1.51
N LEU A 70 8.86 2.20 -2.73
CA LEU A 70 10.11 2.67 -3.34
C LEU A 70 10.52 4.05 -2.80
#